data_AF-A0AAW6NT73-F1
#
_entry.id   AF-A0AAW6NT73-F1
#
_cell.length_a   1.000
_cell.length_b   1.000
_cell.length_c   1.000
_cell.angle_alpha   90.00
_cell.angle_beta   90.00
_cell.angle_gamma   90.00
#
_symmetry.space_group_name_H-M   'P 1'
#
loop_
_entity.id
_entity.type
_entity.pdbx_description
1 polymer ?
#
loop_
_entity_poly.entity_id
_entity_poly.type
_entity_poly.pdbx_seq_one_letter_code
_entity_poly.pdbx_strand_id
1 'polypeptide(L)'
;MSKENYTALDYINDAIDAINHRLEENPTFSLYIMAKNQLEYIKSILTGAEKDKSKLHTLNLGVLASKEFDTTDVELAQHLSNANYIASQMGQGLKVILPHEQDIEYLKRQKRYRK
;
A
#
# COMPACT_ATOMS: atom_id res chain seq x y z
N MET A 1 1.97 -18.81 3.06
CA MET A 1 1.00 -19.20 2.01
C MET A 1 1.60 -18.86 0.66
N SER A 2 1.40 -19.69 -0.37
CA SER A 2 1.77 -19.31 -1.75
C SER A 2 0.92 -18.10 -2.16
N LYS A 3 1.55 -17.07 -2.73
CA LYS A 3 0.85 -15.83 -3.15
C LYS A 3 -0.05 -16.02 -4.38
N GLU A 4 -0.23 -17.24 -4.86
CA GLU A 4 -0.93 -17.56 -6.11
C GLU A 4 -2.41 -17.15 -6.13
N ASN A 5 -3.04 -16.98 -4.96
CA ASN A 5 -4.43 -16.52 -4.83
C ASN A 5 -4.56 -15.16 -4.13
N TYR A 6 -3.46 -14.44 -3.94
CA TYR A 6 -3.51 -13.13 -3.27
C TYR A 6 -4.26 -12.14 -4.15
N THR A 7 -5.11 -11.33 -3.54
CA THR A 7 -5.85 -10.26 -4.21
C THR A 7 -5.34 -8.89 -3.80
N ALA A 8 -5.79 -7.84 -4.50
CA ALA A 8 -5.52 -6.47 -4.09
C ALA A 8 -6.09 -6.17 -2.69
N LEU A 9 -7.25 -6.74 -2.36
CA LEU A 9 -7.88 -6.57 -1.06
C LEU A 9 -7.04 -7.21 0.05
N ASP A 10 -6.41 -8.35 -0.20
CA ASP A 10 -5.54 -9.01 0.78
C ASP A 10 -4.32 -8.15 1.12
N TYR A 11 -3.67 -7.54 0.12
CA TYR A 11 -2.57 -6.59 0.36
C TYR A 11 -3.00 -5.40 1.22
N ILE A 12 -4.22 -4.90 1.03
CA ILE A 12 -4.74 -3.78 1.82
C ILE A 12 -5.10 -4.22 3.24
N ASN A 13 -5.72 -5.40 3.39
CA ASN A 13 -6.02 -5.95 4.71
C ASN A 13 -4.75 -6.23 5.52
N ASP A 14 -3.71 -6.81 4.91
CA ASP A 14 -2.42 -7.02 5.58
C ASP A 14 -1.81 -5.71 6.09
N ALA A 15 -1.90 -4.64 5.27
CA ALA A 15 -1.40 -3.33 5.66
C ALA A 15 -2.20 -2.72 6.82
N ILE A 16 -3.53 -2.93 6.83
CA ILE A 16 -4.41 -2.49 7.92
C ILE A 16 -4.10 -3.26 9.21
N ASP A 17 -3.92 -4.57 9.11
CA ASP A 17 -3.60 -5.44 10.26
C ASP A 17 -2.22 -5.07 10.84
N ALA A 18 -1.22 -4.85 9.98
CA ALA A 18 0.09 -4.36 10.40
C ALA A 18 -0.03 -3.03 11.16
N ILE A 19 -0.78 -2.06 10.64
CA ILE A 19 -0.99 -0.77 11.32
C ILE A 19 -1.78 -0.89 12.61
N ASN A 20 -2.81 -1.73 12.66
CA ASN A 20 -3.58 -1.95 13.89
C ASN A 20 -2.70 -2.50 15.00
N HIS A 21 -1.81 -3.45 14.70
CA HIS A 21 -0.83 -3.94 15.67
C HIS A 21 0.07 -2.80 16.21
N ARG A 22 0.57 -1.91 15.34
CA ARG A 22 1.38 -0.75 15.80
C ARG A 22 0.55 0.26 16.60
N LEU A 23 -0.73 0.42 16.27
CA LEU A 23 -1.66 1.30 17.01
C LEU A 23 -2.04 0.74 18.37
N GLU A 24 -2.02 -0.57 18.58
CA GLU A 24 -2.23 -1.15 19.92
C GLU A 24 -1.12 -0.73 20.88
N GLU A 25 0.13 -0.66 20.38
CA GLU A 25 1.29 -0.22 21.15
C GLU A 25 1.35 1.32 21.27
N ASN A 26 1.00 2.05 20.21
CA ASN A 26 1.07 3.52 20.15
C ASN A 26 -0.23 4.14 19.60
N PRO A 27 -1.33 4.17 20.40
CA PRO A 27 -2.66 4.51 19.90
C PRO A 27 -2.83 5.96 19.40
N THR A 28 -1.98 6.87 19.86
CA THR A 28 -2.07 8.30 19.56
C THR A 28 -1.07 8.75 18.49
N PHE A 29 -0.30 7.83 17.91
CA PHE A 29 0.70 8.19 16.91
C PHE A 29 0.02 8.60 15.59
N SER A 30 0.14 9.88 15.26
CA SER A 30 -0.61 10.53 14.18
C SER A 30 -0.34 9.93 12.81
N LEU A 31 0.89 9.47 12.54
CA LEU A 31 1.25 8.85 11.27
C LEU A 31 0.56 7.50 11.06
N TYR A 32 0.41 6.68 12.12
CA TYR A 32 -0.33 5.42 12.03
C TYR A 32 -1.82 5.66 11.79
N ILE A 33 -2.42 6.64 12.50
CA ILE A 33 -3.82 7.01 12.29
C ILE A 33 -4.04 7.50 10.85
N MET A 34 -3.13 8.36 10.34
CA MET A 34 -3.19 8.86 8.97
C MET A 34 -3.07 7.73 7.94
N ALA A 35 -2.12 6.82 8.12
CA ALA A 35 -1.92 5.68 7.24
C ALA A 35 -3.14 4.75 7.25
N LYS A 36 -3.70 4.46 8.43
CA LYS A 36 -4.92 3.66 8.59
C LYS A 36 -6.08 4.24 7.79
N ASN A 37 -6.35 5.54 7.95
CA ASN A 37 -7.46 6.20 7.25
C ASN A 37 -7.33 6.12 5.72
N GLN A 38 -6.11 6.19 5.21
CA GLN A 38 -5.86 6.05 3.77
C GLN A 38 -6.04 4.61 3.29
N LEU A 39 -5.62 3.62 4.07
CA LEU A 39 -5.82 2.20 3.75
C LEU A 39 -7.31 1.82 3.77
N GLU A 40 -8.07 2.29 4.75
CA GLU A 40 -9.52 2.07 4.83
C GLU A 40 -10.26 2.71 3.65
N TYR A 41 -9.80 3.87 3.18
CA TYR A 41 -10.32 4.48 1.95
C TYR A 41 -10.01 3.63 0.72
N ILE A 42 -8.80 3.07 0.57
CA ILE A 42 -8.51 2.16 -0.55
C ILE A 42 -9.39 0.91 -0.47
N LYS A 43 -9.56 0.35 0.73
CA LYS A 43 -10.42 -0.81 0.98
C LYS A 43 -11.87 -0.53 0.58
N SER A 44 -12.42 0.64 0.93
CA SER A 44 -13.80 0.99 0.57
C SER A 44 -14.02 1.11 -0.93
N ILE A 45 -13.02 1.58 -1.69
CA ILE A 45 -13.06 1.58 -3.17
C ILE A 45 -13.03 0.15 -3.71
N LEU A 46 -12.17 -0.73 -3.17
CA LEU A 46 -12.03 -2.11 -3.61
C LEU A 46 -13.29 -2.95 -3.35
N THR A 47 -13.99 -2.71 -2.22
CA THR A 47 -15.25 -3.38 -1.89
C THR A 47 -16.47 -2.75 -2.56
N GLY A 48 -16.29 -1.64 -3.28
CA GLY A 48 -17.35 -0.92 -3.98
C GLY A 48 -18.25 -0.07 -3.07
N ALA A 49 -17.91 0.07 -1.78
CA ALA A 49 -18.61 0.93 -0.83
C ALA A 49 -18.41 2.41 -1.15
N GLU A 50 -17.21 2.78 -1.62
CA GLU A 50 -16.89 4.10 -2.13
C GLU A 50 -16.73 4.06 -3.66
N LYS A 51 -17.24 5.07 -4.35
CA LYS A 51 -17.18 5.20 -5.82
C LYS A 51 -16.31 6.37 -6.24
N ASP A 52 -16.15 7.36 -5.38
CA ASP A 52 -15.30 8.52 -5.66
C ASP A 52 -13.82 8.14 -5.55
N LYS A 53 -13.20 7.94 -6.70
CA LYS A 53 -11.76 7.65 -6.86
C LYS A 53 -10.89 8.90 -6.91
N SER A 54 -11.49 10.10 -6.82
CA SER A 54 -10.74 11.36 -6.93
C SER A 54 -9.65 11.47 -5.89
N LYS A 55 -9.79 10.91 -4.68
CA LYS A 55 -8.77 11.06 -3.64
C LYS A 55 -7.58 10.11 -3.79
N LEU A 56 -7.63 9.12 -4.69
CA LEU A 56 -6.53 8.16 -4.88
C LEU A 56 -5.20 8.83 -5.24
N HIS A 57 -5.21 9.94 -5.99
CA HIS A 57 -3.99 10.67 -6.36
C HIS A 57 -3.45 11.58 -5.24
N THR A 58 -4.21 11.76 -4.15
CA THR A 58 -3.82 12.58 -2.99
C THR A 58 -3.24 11.76 -1.84
N LEU A 59 -3.24 10.43 -1.95
CA LEU A 59 -2.71 9.54 -0.93
C LEU A 59 -1.20 9.72 -0.80
N ASN A 60 -0.70 9.71 0.43
CA ASN A 60 0.71 9.91 0.75
C ASN A 60 1.38 8.62 1.26
N LEU A 61 0.75 7.45 1.09
CA LEU A 61 1.25 6.15 1.55
C LEU A 61 2.68 5.86 1.08
N GLY A 62 3.02 6.17 -0.18
CA GLY A 62 4.39 5.99 -0.69
C GLY A 62 5.42 6.93 -0.03
N VAL A 63 4.99 8.13 0.38
CA VAL A 63 5.84 9.06 1.12
C VAL A 63 6.05 8.57 2.54
N LEU A 64 4.98 8.14 3.23
CA LEU A 64 5.07 7.55 4.56
C LEU A 64 6.01 6.32 4.56
N ALA A 65 5.85 5.43 3.60
CA ALA A 65 6.70 4.26 3.44
C ALA A 65 8.18 4.64 3.32
N SER A 66 8.52 5.50 2.36
CA SER A 66 9.91 5.79 2.01
C SER A 66 10.61 6.78 2.95
N LYS A 67 9.88 7.70 3.59
CA LYS A 67 10.47 8.77 4.41
C LYS A 67 10.36 8.53 5.91
N GLU A 68 9.26 7.93 6.36
CA GLU A 68 8.98 7.77 7.79
C GLU A 68 9.35 6.37 8.28
N PHE A 69 9.08 5.34 7.47
CA PHE A 69 9.14 3.94 7.92
C PHE A 69 10.26 3.10 7.32
N ASP A 70 10.90 3.51 6.22
CA ASP A 70 11.93 2.71 5.51
C ASP A 70 13.11 2.28 6.39
N THR A 71 13.41 3.03 7.45
CA THR A 71 14.50 2.73 8.41
C THR A 71 14.03 2.32 9.79
N THR A 72 12.81 2.70 10.18
CA THR A 72 12.27 2.48 11.53
C THR A 72 11.36 1.26 11.61
N ASP A 73 10.65 0.95 10.52
CA ASP A 73 9.72 -0.18 10.42
C ASP A 73 9.62 -0.65 8.95
N VAL A 74 10.63 -1.43 8.55
CA VAL A 74 10.79 -1.90 7.16
C VAL A 74 9.60 -2.74 6.69
N GLU A 75 9.01 -3.53 7.60
CA GLU A 75 7.84 -4.34 7.30
C GLU A 75 6.64 -3.44 6.96
N LEU A 76 6.36 -2.44 7.82
CA LEU A 76 5.28 -1.48 7.57
C LEU A 76 5.53 -0.67 6.29
N ALA A 77 6.76 -0.22 6.06
CA ALA A 77 7.14 0.48 4.84
C ALA A 77 6.83 -0.35 3.57
N GLN A 78 7.08 -1.67 3.63
CA GLN A 78 6.77 -2.57 2.52
C GLN A 78 5.26 -2.72 2.29
N HIS A 79 4.47 -2.86 3.36
CA HIS A 79 3.01 -2.91 3.26
C HIS A 79 2.42 -1.62 2.67
N LEU A 80 2.88 -0.46 3.15
CA LEU A 80 2.41 0.84 2.63
C LEU A 80 2.85 1.08 1.19
N SER A 81 4.05 0.63 0.81
CA SER A 81 4.51 0.69 -0.59
C SER A 81 3.64 -0.16 -1.52
N ASN A 82 3.27 -1.36 -1.10
CA ASN A 82 2.39 -2.24 -1.85
C ASN A 82 0.99 -1.64 -2.02
N ALA A 83 0.43 -1.09 -0.93
CA ALA A 83 -0.86 -0.41 -0.95
C ALA A 83 -0.84 0.82 -1.86
N ASN A 84 0.22 1.63 -1.80
CA ASN A 84 0.41 2.78 -2.66
C ASN A 84 0.48 2.38 -4.14
N TYR A 85 1.17 1.28 -4.46
CA TYR A 85 1.24 0.77 -5.82
C TYR A 85 -0.15 0.38 -6.36
N ILE A 86 -0.94 -0.35 -5.57
CA ILE A 86 -2.32 -0.72 -5.92
C ILE A 86 -3.18 0.53 -6.12
N ALA A 87 -3.16 1.48 -5.18
CA ALA A 87 -3.93 2.71 -5.25
C ALA A 87 -3.57 3.57 -6.48
N SER A 88 -2.28 3.64 -6.82
CA SER A 88 -1.81 4.40 -7.99
C SER A 88 -2.33 3.83 -9.31
N GLN A 89 -2.43 2.50 -9.43
CA GLN A 89 -2.99 1.83 -10.62
C GLN A 89 -4.50 2.07 -10.71
N MET A 90 -5.20 1.96 -9.57
CA MET A 90 -6.64 2.24 -9.50
C MET A 90 -6.97 3.68 -9.90
N GLY A 91 -6.16 4.65 -9.50
CA GLY A 91 -6.34 6.07 -9.84
C GLY A 91 -6.14 6.37 -11.32
N GLN A 92 -5.32 5.57 -12.01
CA GLN A 92 -5.06 5.69 -13.45
C GLN A 92 -6.08 4.92 -14.31
N GLY A 93 -7.05 4.23 -13.70
CA GLY A 93 -8.00 3.37 -14.42
C GLY A 93 -7.34 2.12 -15.03
N LEU A 94 -6.15 1.75 -14.55
CA LEU A 94 -5.41 0.59 -15.03
C LEU A 94 -5.94 -0.69 -14.38
N LYS A 95 -5.77 -1.82 -15.07
CA LYS A 95 -5.92 -3.14 -14.43
C LYS A 95 -4.87 -3.23 -13.31
N VAL A 96 -5.30 -3.57 -12.10
CA VAL A 96 -4.40 -3.73 -10.95
C VAL A 96 -3.51 -4.94 -11.19
N ILE A 97 -2.21 -4.70 -11.32
CA ILE A 97 -1.16 -5.73 -11.28
C ILE A 97 -0.69 -5.82 -9.83
N LEU A 98 -0.68 -7.02 -9.27
CA LEU A 98 -0.30 -7.21 -7.88
C LEU A 98 1.22 -7.13 -7.70
N PRO A 99 1.72 -6.68 -6.54
CA PRO A 99 3.16 -6.53 -6.30
C PRO A 99 4.00 -7.78 -6.59
N HIS A 100 3.40 -8.98 -6.44
CA HIS A 100 4.05 -10.26 -6.71
C HIS A 100 3.89 -10.76 -8.14
N GLU A 101 2.93 -10.22 -8.90
CA GLU A 101 2.77 -10.46 -10.34
C GLU A 101 3.69 -9.54 -11.16
N GLN A 102 4.25 -8.51 -10.52
CA GLN A 102 5.25 -7.66 -11.16
C GLN A 102 6.47 -8.50 -11.52
N ASP A 103 6.78 -8.54 -12.81
CA ASP A 103 7.94 -9.27 -13.32
C ASP A 103 9.20 -8.83 -12.57
N ILE A 104 9.75 -9.74 -11.77
CA ILE A 104 10.97 -9.52 -10.98
C ILE A 104 12.13 -9.11 -11.89
N GLU A 105 12.12 -9.55 -13.15
CA GLU A 105 13.11 -9.17 -14.15
C GLU A 105 12.95 -7.71 -14.62
N TYR A 106 11.71 -7.21 -14.74
CA TYR A 106 11.45 -5.80 -15.03
C TYR A 106 11.94 -4.87 -13.90
N LEU A 107 11.69 -5.24 -12.64
CA LEU A 107 12.22 -4.53 -11.46
C LEU A 107 13.76 -4.55 -11.41
N LYS A 108 14.39 -5.70 -11.71
CA LYS A 108 15.85 -5.82 -11.84
C LYS A 108 16.40 -4.94 -12.97
N ARG A 109 15.71 -4.84 -14.10
CA ARG A 109 16.08 -3.95 -15.23
C ARG A 109 16.00 -2.48 -14.82
N GLN A 110 14.91 -2.03 -14.18
CA GLN A 110 14.81 -0.63 -13.73
C GLN A 110 15.91 -0.25 -12.70
N LYS A 111 16.27 -1.15 -11.79
CA LYS A 111 17.39 -0.94 -10.86
C LYS A 111 18.75 -0.89 -11.56
N ARG A 112 18.94 -1.63 -12.67
CA ARG A 112 20.16 -1.57 -13.49
C ARG A 112 20.32 -0.26 -14.27
N TYR A 113 19.21 0.37 -14.67
CA TYR A 113 19.23 1.58 -15.49
C TYR A 113 19.15 2.90 -14.70
N ARG A 114 18.88 2.84 -13.38
CA ARG A 114 19.16 3.97 -12.47
C ARG A 114 20.66 3.97 -12.13
N LYS A 115 21.46 4.53 -13.03
CA LYS A 115 22.83 5.01 -12.75
C LYS A 115 22.81 6.51 -12.60
#